data_AF-A0AA96XPH1-F1
#
_entry.id   AF-A0AA96XPH1-F1
#
_cell.length_a   1.000
_cell.length_b   1.000
_cell.length_c   1.000
_cell.angle_alpha   90.00
_cell.angle_beta   90.00
_cell.angle_gamma   90.00
#
_symmetry.space_group_name_H-M   'P 1'
#
loop_
_entity.id
_entity.type
_entity.pdbx_description
1 polymer ?
#
loop_
_entity_poly.entity_id
_entity_poly.type
_entity_poly.pdbx_seq_one_letter_code
_entity_poly.pdbx_strand_id
1 'polypeptide(L)'
;MLDGFTTQRGAAGRVAWALGLSPSELQRLVSVLSLTEDVEALRERFRREALATPHLTHRLDLLGREKYLTDLGIQKKFADTLRKELERLVGDVLHDAGDLHELADAVARKHGAPSELVFRAFERLGLADGLRKQLLAGSR
;
A
#
# COMPACT_ATOMS: atom_id res chain seq x y z
N MET A 1 -20.15 -8.92 14.86
CA MET A 1 -19.28 -7.72 14.81
C MET A 1 -17.82 -8.07 14.48
N LEU A 2 -17.15 -8.92 15.26
CA LEU A 2 -15.77 -9.36 14.96
C LEU A 2 -15.63 -10.07 13.60
N ASP A 3 -16.65 -10.82 13.20
CA ASP A 3 -16.74 -11.40 11.85
C ASP A 3 -16.74 -10.35 10.74
N GLY A 4 -17.42 -9.22 10.96
CA GLY A 4 -17.39 -8.08 10.03
C GLY A 4 -15.99 -7.50 9.88
N PHE A 5 -15.28 -7.29 10.99
CA PHE A 5 -13.88 -6.86 10.96
C PHE A 5 -12.95 -7.89 10.30
N THR A 6 -13.25 -9.19 10.43
CA THR A 6 -12.49 -10.25 9.78
C THR A 6 -12.72 -10.23 8.27
N THR A 7 -13.98 -10.21 7.85
CA THR A 7 -14.42 -10.15 6.44
C THR A 7 -13.91 -8.90 5.74
N GLN A 8 -13.96 -7.74 6.41
CA GLN A 8 -13.48 -6.48 5.87
C GLN A 8 -11.99 -6.22 6.14
N ARG A 9 -11.26 -7.23 6.62
CA ARG A 9 -9.80 -7.19 6.86
C ARG A 9 -9.34 -6.00 7.72
N GLY A 10 -10.08 -5.71 8.78
CA GLY A 10 -9.79 -4.64 9.74
C GLY A 10 -10.24 -3.25 9.31
N ALA A 11 -10.90 -3.13 8.15
CA ALA A 11 -11.38 -1.87 7.61
C ALA A 11 -12.66 -1.38 8.32
N ALA A 12 -12.50 -0.61 9.41
CA ALA A 12 -13.60 -0.11 10.23
C ALA A 12 -14.65 0.68 9.42
N GLY A 13 -14.23 1.51 8.46
CA GLY A 13 -15.15 2.24 7.59
C GLY A 13 -16.01 1.30 6.73
N ARG A 14 -15.43 0.19 6.24
CA ARG A 14 -16.20 -0.83 5.48
C ARG A 14 -17.09 -1.67 6.37
N VAL A 15 -16.67 -1.94 7.61
CA VAL A 15 -17.53 -2.60 8.62
C VAL A 15 -18.73 -1.72 8.94
N ALA A 16 -18.53 -0.43 9.19
CA ALA A 16 -19.61 0.50 9.50
C ALA A 16 -20.63 0.54 8.35
N TRP A 17 -20.15 0.71 7.12
CA TRP A 17 -21.01 0.70 5.93
C TRP A 17 -21.80 -0.60 5.76
N ALA A 18 -21.15 -1.76 5.92
CA ALA A 18 -21.79 -3.07 5.80
C ALA A 18 -22.87 -3.31 6.87
N LEU A 19 -22.76 -2.65 8.03
CA LEU A 19 -23.73 -2.73 9.12
C LEU A 19 -24.78 -1.60 9.07
N GLY A 20 -24.73 -0.73 8.06
CA GLY A 20 -25.62 0.43 7.96
C GLY A 20 -25.39 1.48 9.06
N LEU A 21 -24.16 1.54 9.60
CA LEU A 21 -23.77 2.45 10.68
C LEU A 21 -22.87 3.57 10.16
N SER A 22 -22.93 4.72 10.82
CA SER A 22 -21.87 5.72 10.74
C SER A 22 -20.61 5.26 11.51
N PRO A 23 -19.42 5.85 11.23
CA PRO A 23 -18.20 5.50 11.94
C PRO A 23 -18.28 5.70 13.46
N SER A 24 -18.95 6.76 13.92
CA SER A 24 -19.12 7.05 15.35
C SER A 24 -20.08 6.08 16.03
N GLU A 25 -21.13 5.62 15.34
CA GLU A 25 -22.04 4.59 15.84
C GLU A 25 -21.34 3.24 15.96
N LEU A 26 -20.53 2.86 14.97
CA LEU A 26 -19.71 1.64 15.07
C LEU A 26 -18.76 1.72 16.28
N GLN A 27 -18.06 2.84 16.44
CA GLN A 27 -17.14 3.03 17.56
C GLN A 27 -17.86 2.96 18.92
N ARG A 28 -19.04 3.57 19.03
CA ARG A 28 -19.88 3.48 20.23
C ARG A 28 -20.30 2.04 20.50
N LEU A 29 -20.73 1.30 19.48
CA LEU A 29 -21.17 -0.09 19.63
C LEU A 29 -20.01 -1.00 20.06
N VAL A 30 -18.82 -0.84 19.47
CA VAL A 30 -17.60 -1.56 19.88
C VAL A 30 -17.29 -1.31 21.36
N SER A 31 -17.39 -0.05 21.80
CA SER A 31 -17.15 0.34 23.19
C SER A 31 -18.20 -0.22 24.15
N VAL A 32 -19.49 -0.09 23.84
CA VAL A 32 -20.60 -0.59 24.67
C VAL A 32 -20.56 -2.11 24.82
N LEU A 33 -20.10 -2.82 23.80
CA LEU A 33 -19.95 -4.27 23.83
C LEU A 33 -18.61 -4.73 24.45
N SER A 34 -17.77 -3.81 24.93
CA SER A 34 -16.44 -4.09 25.48
C SER A 34 -15.52 -4.86 24.51
N LEU A 35 -15.66 -4.62 23.21
CA LEU A 35 -14.91 -5.31 22.14
C LEU A 35 -13.70 -4.51 21.65
N THR A 36 -13.35 -3.39 22.29
CA THR A 36 -12.28 -2.49 21.83
C THR A 36 -10.95 -3.21 21.66
N GLU A 37 -10.53 -4.01 22.64
CA GLU A 37 -9.26 -4.73 22.60
C GLU A 37 -9.26 -5.81 21.51
N ASP A 38 -10.33 -6.59 21.38
CA ASP A 38 -10.46 -7.63 20.36
C ASP A 38 -10.43 -7.05 18.93
N VAL A 39 -11.13 -5.94 18.73
CA VAL A 39 -11.14 -5.23 17.44
C VAL A 39 -9.76 -4.68 17.12
N GLU A 40 -9.07 -4.05 18.08
CA GLU A 40 -7.72 -3.54 17.83
C GLU A 40 -6.69 -4.63 17.63
N ALA A 41 -6.77 -5.75 18.35
CA ALA A 41 -5.91 -6.92 18.13
C ALA A 41 -6.11 -7.50 16.72
N LEU A 42 -7.36 -7.59 16.27
CA LEU A 42 -7.69 -8.05 14.92
C LEU A 42 -7.19 -7.08 13.84
N ARG A 43 -7.37 -5.78 14.04
CA ARG A 43 -6.86 -4.74 13.12
C ARG A 43 -5.34 -4.75 13.07
N GLU A 44 -4.67 -4.88 14.20
CA GLU A 44 -3.22 -4.96 14.30
C GLU A 44 -2.66 -6.16 13.53
N ARG A 45 -3.34 -7.30 13.57
CA ARG A 45 -2.98 -8.45 12.71
C ARG A 45 -2.99 -8.08 11.23
N PHE A 46 -4.06 -7.43 10.75
CA PHE A 46 -4.14 -7.00 9.35
C PHE A 46 -3.14 -5.89 8.99
N ARG A 47 -2.81 -4.99 9.92
CA ARG A 47 -1.73 -4.02 9.73
C ARG A 47 -0.40 -4.72 9.49
N ARG A 48 -0.07 -5.74 10.30
CA ARG A 48 1.15 -6.54 10.15
C ARG A 48 1.17 -7.31 8.83
N GLU A 49 0.06 -7.96 8.46
CA GLU A 49 -0.06 -8.67 7.18
C GLU A 49 0.18 -7.74 5.98
N ALA A 50 -0.44 -6.55 5.97
CA ALA A 50 -0.26 -5.59 4.90
C ALA A 50 1.19 -5.11 4.78
N LEU A 51 1.86 -4.83 5.91
CA LEU A 51 3.26 -4.38 5.94
C LEU A 51 4.26 -5.50 5.60
N ALA A 52 3.96 -6.74 5.96
CA ALA A 52 4.81 -7.91 5.76
C ALA A 52 4.60 -8.60 4.40
N THR A 53 3.75 -8.05 3.53
CA THR A 53 3.51 -8.62 2.20
C THR A 53 4.82 -8.70 1.41
N PRO A 54 5.27 -9.90 0.98
CA PRO A 54 6.60 -10.09 0.41
C PRO A 54 6.66 -9.82 -1.10
N HIS A 55 5.54 -9.98 -1.81
CA HIS A 55 5.50 -9.87 -3.27
C HIS A 55 5.21 -8.43 -3.71
N LEU A 56 6.05 -7.91 -4.62
CA LEU A 56 5.95 -6.55 -5.13
C LEU A 56 4.56 -6.28 -5.72
N THR A 57 4.02 -7.17 -6.55
CA THR A 57 2.67 -7.05 -7.15
C THR A 57 1.59 -6.79 -6.10
N HIS A 58 1.56 -7.58 -5.03
CA HIS A 58 0.57 -7.41 -3.96
C HIS A 58 0.74 -6.08 -3.21
N ARG A 59 1.99 -5.61 -3.05
CA ARG A 59 2.25 -4.30 -2.42
C ARG A 59 1.79 -3.15 -3.32
N LEU A 60 2.01 -3.25 -4.63
CA LEU A 60 1.54 -2.27 -5.61
C LEU A 60 0.00 -2.24 -5.68
N ASP A 61 -0.66 -3.41 -5.62
CA ASP A 61 -2.11 -3.50 -5.54
C ASP A 61 -2.64 -2.85 -4.26
N LEU A 62 -2.00 -3.11 -3.12
CA LEU A 62 -2.34 -2.47 -1.84
C LEU A 62 -2.15 -0.96 -1.88
N LEU A 63 -1.10 -0.45 -2.54
CA LEU A 63 -0.91 0.98 -2.76
C LEU A 63 -2.10 1.60 -3.49
N GLY A 64 -2.74 0.88 -4.41
CA GLY A 64 -3.97 1.30 -5.07
C GLY A 64 -5.22 1.30 -4.20
N ARG A 65 -5.16 0.70 -3.00
CA ARG A 65 -6.27 0.63 -2.03
C ARG A 65 -6.08 1.67 -0.94
N GLU A 66 -5.89 2.93 -1.31
CA GLU A 66 -5.59 4.04 -0.38
C GLU A 66 -6.58 4.10 0.79
N LYS A 67 -7.89 4.09 0.51
CA LYS A 67 -8.94 4.10 1.55
C LYS A 67 -8.76 2.98 2.58
N TYR A 68 -8.35 1.79 2.14
CA TYR A 68 -8.11 0.66 3.04
C TYR A 68 -6.88 0.89 3.94
N LEU A 69 -5.78 1.39 3.38
CA LEU A 69 -4.58 1.69 4.13
C LEU A 69 -4.77 2.87 5.12
N THR A 70 -5.55 3.87 4.73
CA THR A 70 -5.96 4.99 5.60
C THR A 70 -6.83 4.48 6.75
N ASP A 71 -7.81 3.64 6.45
CA ASP A 71 -8.71 3.05 7.45
C ASP A 71 -7.97 2.12 8.43
N LEU A 72 -6.90 1.46 8.00
CA LEU A 72 -6.00 0.72 8.90
C LEU A 72 -5.03 1.61 9.68
N GLY A 73 -4.89 2.89 9.32
CA GLY A 73 -3.95 3.82 9.94
C GLY A 73 -2.48 3.60 9.54
N ILE A 74 -2.22 2.92 8.43
CA ILE A 74 -0.86 2.53 7.99
C ILE A 74 -0.41 3.15 6.67
N GLN A 75 -1.27 3.94 6.01
CA GLN A 75 -0.99 4.54 4.68
C GLN A 75 0.42 5.14 4.57
N LYS A 76 0.78 6.06 5.47
CA LYS A 76 2.09 6.72 5.44
C LYS A 76 3.24 5.72 5.59
N LYS A 77 3.18 4.84 6.60
CA LYS A 77 4.22 3.83 6.86
C LYS A 77 4.38 2.86 5.68
N PHE A 78 3.27 2.45 5.08
CA PHE A 78 3.25 1.57 3.91
C PHE A 78 3.91 2.26 2.72
N ALA A 79 3.49 3.51 2.41
CA ALA A 79 4.04 4.30 1.31
C ALA A 79 5.55 4.56 1.47
N ASP A 80 6.00 4.92 2.68
CA ASP A 80 7.42 5.17 2.95
C ASP A 80 8.27 3.89 2.78
N THR A 81 7.74 2.74 3.21
CA THR A 81 8.44 1.45 3.07
C THR A 81 8.52 1.04 1.60
N LEU A 82 7.41 1.16 0.86
CA LEU A 82 7.38 0.82 -0.55
C LEU A 82 8.23 1.78 -1.40
N ARG A 83 8.30 3.07 -1.03
CA ARG A 83 9.17 4.04 -1.69
C ARG A 83 10.63 3.61 -1.61
N LYS A 84 11.13 3.34 -0.40
CA LYS A 84 12.53 2.90 -0.18
C LYS A 84 12.86 1.60 -0.92
N GLU A 85 11.90 0.70 -0.94
CA GLU A 85 12.02 -0.55 -1.69
C GLU A 85 12.14 -0.29 -3.18
N LEU A 86 11.24 0.49 -3.78
CA LEU A 86 11.29 0.83 -5.20
C LEU A 86 12.57 1.59 -5.58
N GLU A 87 13.03 2.52 -4.76
CA GLU A 87 14.31 3.22 -4.95
C GLU A 87 15.47 2.21 -5.04
N ARG A 88 15.48 1.19 -4.17
CA ARG A 88 16.47 0.11 -4.22
C ARG A 88 16.34 -0.72 -5.50
N LEU A 89 15.12 -1.13 -5.87
CA LEU A 89 14.89 -1.94 -7.08
C LEU A 89 15.29 -1.19 -8.35
N VAL A 90 15.01 0.12 -8.41
CA VAL A 90 15.40 0.99 -9.52
C VAL A 90 16.91 1.08 -9.62
N GLY A 91 17.63 1.21 -8.50
CA GLY A 91 19.09 1.23 -8.49
C GLY A 91 19.73 0.02 -9.20
N ASP A 92 19.07 -1.13 -9.16
CA ASP A 92 19.54 -2.37 -9.77
C ASP A 92 19.36 -2.43 -11.31
N VAL A 93 18.61 -1.51 -11.91
CA VAL A 93 18.25 -1.50 -13.35
C VAL A 93 18.30 -0.12 -14.01
N LEU A 94 18.72 0.91 -13.28
CA LEU A 94 18.67 2.31 -13.73
C LEU A 94 19.42 2.56 -15.05
N HIS A 95 20.51 1.83 -15.28
CA HIS A 95 21.35 1.97 -16.48
C HIS A 95 20.76 1.28 -17.73
N ASP A 96 19.77 0.42 -17.55
CA ASP A 96 19.13 -0.35 -18.62
C ASP A 96 17.92 0.38 -19.24
N ALA A 97 17.62 1.60 -18.78
CA ALA A 97 16.45 2.37 -19.18
C ALA A 97 16.82 3.79 -19.63
N GLY A 98 16.22 4.24 -20.74
CA GLY A 98 16.32 5.61 -21.24
C GLY A 98 15.20 6.53 -20.74
N ASP A 99 14.06 5.98 -20.35
CA ASP A 99 12.94 6.73 -19.79
C ASP A 99 12.22 6.01 -18.63
N LEU A 100 11.18 6.66 -18.09
CA LEU A 100 10.45 6.16 -16.92
C LEU A 100 9.61 4.90 -17.24
N HIS A 101 9.13 4.72 -18.47
CA HIS A 101 8.38 3.54 -18.88
C HIS A 101 9.32 2.35 -19.04
N GLU A 102 10.45 2.55 -19.72
CA GLU A 102 11.49 1.53 -19.83
C GLU A 102 12.03 1.11 -18.46
N LEU A 103 12.15 2.07 -17.53
CA LEU A 103 12.56 1.79 -16.15
C LEU A 103 11.50 0.95 -15.40
N ALA A 104 10.22 1.30 -15.55
CA ALA A 104 9.12 0.52 -14.96
C ALA A 104 9.09 -0.90 -15.53
N ASP A 105 9.30 -1.05 -16.85
CA ASP A 105 9.40 -2.33 -17.53
C ASP A 105 10.59 -3.15 -17.03
N ALA A 106 11.76 -2.53 -16.85
CA ALA A 106 12.95 -3.21 -16.35
C ALA A 106 12.76 -3.74 -14.91
N VAL A 107 12.20 -2.91 -14.02
CA VAL A 107 11.83 -3.32 -12.66
C VAL A 107 10.79 -4.44 -12.68
N ALA A 108 9.74 -4.30 -13.50
CA ALA A 108 8.67 -5.27 -13.66
C ALA A 108 9.19 -6.65 -14.11
N ARG A 109 10.04 -6.68 -15.14
CA ARG A 109 10.67 -7.91 -15.64
C ARG A 109 11.55 -8.57 -14.60
N LYS A 110 12.36 -7.80 -13.87
CA LYS A 110 13.33 -8.33 -12.90
C LYS A 110 12.69 -8.82 -11.62
N HIS A 111 11.61 -8.17 -11.16
CA HIS A 111 11.01 -8.43 -9.85
C HIS A 111 9.62 -9.08 -9.91
N GLY A 112 9.15 -9.43 -11.11
CA GLY A 112 7.90 -10.18 -11.30
C GLY A 112 6.66 -9.36 -10.91
N ALA A 113 6.50 -8.18 -11.51
CA ALA A 113 5.35 -7.32 -11.29
C ALA A 113 4.81 -6.74 -12.61
N PRO A 114 3.53 -6.31 -12.67
CA PRO A 114 3.02 -5.59 -13.84
C PRO A 114 3.65 -4.20 -13.97
N SER A 115 4.20 -3.89 -15.15
CA SER A 115 4.86 -2.60 -15.42
C SER A 115 3.97 -1.39 -15.14
N GLU A 116 2.71 -1.45 -15.55
CA GLU A 116 1.73 -0.39 -15.30
C GLU A 116 1.54 -0.10 -13.79
N LEU A 117 1.62 -1.12 -12.94
CA LEU A 117 1.53 -0.93 -11.49
C LEU A 117 2.80 -0.29 -10.92
N VAL A 118 3.97 -0.65 -11.45
CA VAL A 118 5.26 -0.04 -11.09
C VAL A 118 5.27 1.44 -11.49
N PHE A 119 4.89 1.74 -12.73
CA PHE A 119 4.82 3.11 -13.24
C PHE A 119 3.88 3.99 -12.39
N ARG A 120 2.65 3.51 -12.13
CA ARG A 120 1.71 4.22 -11.25
C ARG A 120 2.23 4.40 -9.84
N ALA A 121 3.03 3.46 -9.33
CA ALA A 121 3.65 3.62 -8.02
C ALA A 121 4.72 4.71 -8.03
N PHE A 122 5.49 4.86 -9.11
CA PHE A 122 6.41 6.00 -9.24
C PHE A 122 5.67 7.34 -9.17
N GLU A 123 4.52 7.45 -9.81
CA GLU A 123 3.70 8.67 -9.75
C GLU A 123 3.10 8.88 -8.36
N ARG A 124 2.40 7.88 -7.81
CA ARG A 124 1.70 7.96 -6.51
C ARG A 124 2.63 8.21 -5.33
N LEU A 125 3.86 7.70 -5.39
CA LEU A 125 4.85 7.88 -4.34
C LEU A 125 5.72 9.13 -4.53
N GLY A 126 5.51 9.89 -5.61
CA GLY A 126 6.26 11.11 -5.91
C GLY A 126 7.71 10.85 -6.32
N LEU A 127 8.00 9.69 -6.92
CA LEU A 127 9.34 9.29 -7.37
C LEU A 127 9.64 9.75 -8.81
N ALA A 128 8.61 9.95 -9.64
CA ALA A 128 8.77 10.18 -11.08
C ALA A 128 9.79 11.28 -11.44
N ASP A 129 9.74 12.44 -10.79
CA ASP A 129 10.64 13.56 -11.12
C ASP A 129 12.09 13.32 -10.69
N GLY A 130 12.29 12.64 -9.55
CA GLY A 130 13.62 12.24 -9.10
C GLY A 130 14.24 11.23 -10.06
N LEU A 131 13.45 10.25 -10.48
CA LEU A 131 13.87 9.21 -11.42
C LEU A 131 14.21 9.78 -12.81
N ARG A 132 13.40 10.70 -13.34
CA ARG A 132 13.69 11.39 -14.61
C ARG A 132 15.04 12.12 -14.57
N LYS A 133 15.36 12.80 -13.47
CA LYS A 133 16.66 13.48 -13.30
C LYS A 133 17.82 12.48 -13.27
N GLN A 134 17.64 11.34 -12.62
CA GLN A 134 18.65 10.28 -12.57
C GLN A 134 18.90 9.66 -13.94
N LEU A 135 17.85 9.37 -14.71
CA LEU A 135 17.95 8.86 -16.08
C LEU A 135 18.73 9.84 -16.97
N LEU A 136 18.39 11.13 -16.93
CA LEU A 136 19.10 12.18 -17.68
C LEU A 136 20.58 12.31 -17.28
N ALA A 137 20.91 12.06 -16.02
CA ALA A 137 22.28 12.10 -15.53
C ALA A 137 23.08 10.86 -15.95
N GLY A 138 22.45 9.69 -16.04
CA GLY A 138 23.06 8.43 -16.47
C GLY A 138 23.22 8.28 -17.98
N SER A 139 22.51 9.08 -18.78
CA SER A 139 22.66 9.12 -20.25
C SER A 139 23.80 10.02 -20.75
N ARG A 140 24.61 10.60 -19.86
CA ARG A 140 25.80 11.41 -20.18
C ARG A 140 27.07 10.65 -19.85
#